data_AF-A0A9W6T9L9-F1
#
_entry.id   AF-A0A9W6T9L9-F1
#
_cell.length_a   1.000
_cell.length_b   1.000
_cell.length_c   1.000
_cell.angle_alpha   90.00
_cell.angle_beta   90.00
_cell.angle_gamma   90.00
#
_symmetry.space_group_name_H-M   'P 1'
#
loop_
_entity.id
_entity.type
_entity.pdbx_description
1 polymer ?
#
loop_
_entity_poly.entity_id
_entity_poly.type
_entity_poly.pdbx_seq_one_letter_code
_entity_poly.pdbx_strand_id
1 'polypeptide(L)' 'MIVVPEMIGSVIGIYNGKVFNTVEIKPEMVGHYLGEFSITYNPVQHGKAASGSKLRFHQNSATFDRTKTQ' A
#
# COMPACT_ATOMS: atom_id res chain seq x y z
N MET A 1 15.72 2.79 -0.48
CA MET A 1 15.65 4.03 -1.30
C MET A 1 14.67 4.97 -0.64
N ILE A 2 15.11 6.20 -0.40
CA ILE A 2 14.33 7.26 0.25
C ILE A 2 13.50 7.98 -0.83
N VAL A 3 12.27 8.37 -0.50
CA VAL A 3 11.44 9.19 -1.39
C VAL A 3 12.02 10.60 -1.47
N VAL A 4 12.48 10.97 -2.66
CA VAL A 4 13.00 12.31 -2.98
C VAL A 4 11.84 13.20 -3.43
N PRO A 5 11.83 14.51 -3.09
CA PRO A 5 10.78 15.44 -3.51
C PRO A 5 10.53 15.50 -5.02
N GLU A 6 11.54 15.23 -5.84
CA GLU A 6 11.42 15.18 -7.30
C GLU A 6 10.51 14.04 -7.80
N MET A 7 10.23 13.05 -6.95
CA MET A 7 9.39 11.90 -7.28
C MET A 7 7.90 12.13 -6.98
N ILE A 8 7.52 13.30 -6.47
CA ILE A 8 6.13 13.65 -6.14
C ILE A 8 5.28 13.65 -7.42
N GLY A 9 4.12 12.98 -7.38
CA GLY A 9 3.22 12.86 -8.53
C GLY A 9 3.63 11.79 -9.56
N SER A 10 4.73 11.08 -9.35
CA SER A 10 5.09 9.91 -10.15
C SER A 10 4.43 8.64 -9.60
N VAL A 11 4.10 7.71 -10.51
CA VAL A 11 3.61 6.36 -10.17
C VAL A 11 4.78 5.40 -10.17
N ILE A 12 5.07 4.81 -9.02
CA ILE A 12 6.20 3.88 -8.85
C ILE A 12 5.66 2.48 -8.59
N GLY A 13 6.19 1.50 -9.31
CA GLY A 13 5.94 0.07 -9.05
C GLY A 13 6.92 -0.48 -8.02
N ILE A 14 6.44 -0.77 -6.80
CA ILE A 14 7.25 -1.36 -5.73
C ILE A 14 7.01 -2.87 -5.69
N TYR A 15 8.07 -3.66 -5.87
CA TYR A 15 7.99 -5.12 -5.82
C TYR A 15 7.97 -5.64 -4.38
N ASN A 16 6.93 -6.38 -4.01
CA ASN A 16 6.78 -6.97 -2.66
C ASN A 16 7.29 -8.42 -2.54
N GLY A 17 7.94 -8.95 -3.58
CA GLY A 17 8.37 -10.35 -3.64
C GLY A 17 7.42 -11.28 -4.40
N LYS A 18 6.23 -10.81 -4.79
CA LYS A 18 5.28 -11.57 -5.62
C LYS A 18 4.69 -10.75 -6.76
N VAL A 19 4.36 -9.49 -6.50
CA VAL A 19 3.72 -8.59 -7.46
C VAL A 19 4.33 -7.19 -7.35
N PHE A 20 4.21 -6.42 -8.42
CA PHE A 20 4.50 -4.98 -8.40
C PHE A 20 3.24 -4.24 -7.93
N ASN A 21 3.33 -3.59 -6.77
CA ASN A 21 2.30 -2.67 -6.31
C ASN A 21 2.56 -1.28 -6.88
N THR A 22 1.62 -0.75 -7.65
CA THR A 22 1.70 0.62 -8.18
C THR A 22 1.23 1.61 -7.12
N VAL A 23 2.13 2.45 -6.64
CA VAL A 23 1.85 3.48 -5.64
C VAL A 23 2.12 4.85 -6.23
N GLU A 24 1.15 5.75 -6.10
CA GLU A 24 1.29 7.16 -6.43
C GLU A 24 1.89 7.90 -5.23
N ILE A 25 2.99 8.64 -5.46
CA ILE A 25 3.71 9.32 -4.39
C ILE A 25 3.04 10.65 -4.04
N LYS A 26 2.55 10.73 -2.80
CA LYS A 26 2.04 11.97 -2.21
C LYS A 26 3.16 12.77 -1.52
N PRO A 27 3.05 14.10 -1.40
CA PRO A 27 4.06 14.93 -0.72
C PRO A 27 4.32 14.52 0.74
N GLU A 28 3.31 13.96 1.42
CA GLU A 28 3.41 13.47 2.80
C GLU A 28 4.32 12.23 2.96
N MET A 29 4.71 11.59 1.85
CA MET A 29 5.56 10.39 1.82
C MET A 29 7.06 10.71 1.67
N VAL A 30 7.42 11.98 1.50
CA VAL A 30 8.81 12.42 1.36
C VAL A 30 9.60 12.11 2.63
N GLY A 31 10.80 11.55 2.47
CA GLY A 31 11.64 11.15 3.60
C GLY A 31 11.37 9.73 4.12
N HIS A 32 10.30 9.07 3.69
CA HIS A 32 10.03 7.67 3.98
C HIS A 32 10.75 6.72 3.01
N TYR A 33 10.88 5.46 3.39
CA TYR A 33 11.41 4.42 2.51
C TYR A 33 10.32 3.86 1.61
N LEU A 34 10.64 3.66 0.33
CA LEU A 34 9.71 3.03 -0.63
C LEU A 34 9.20 1.65 -0.18
N GLY A 35 9.99 0.91 0.59
CA GLY A 35 9.61 -0.41 1.10
C GLY A 35 8.47 -0.39 2.11
N GLU A 36 8.21 0.73 2.79
CA GLU A 36 7.14 0.84 3.79
C GLU A 36 5.75 0.83 3.14
N PHE A 37 5.65 1.24 1.88
CA PHE A 37 4.40 1.33 1.15
C PHE A 37 3.99 0.00 0.50
N SER A 38 4.81 -1.05 0.62
CA SER A 38 4.56 -2.35 0.00
C SER A 38 4.76 -3.47 1.03
N ILE A 39 3.64 -3.96 1.57
CA ILE A 39 3.68 -5.01 2.59
C ILE A 39 4.09 -6.33 1.93
N THR A 40 5.15 -6.95 2.46
CA THR A 40 5.74 -8.20 1.93
C THR A 40 5.03 -9.46 2.45
N TYR A 41 4.20 -9.34 3.48
CA TYR A 41 3.45 -10.43 4.09
C TYR A 41 1.94 -10.17 4.06
N ASN A 42 1.15 -11.23 4.20
CA ASN A 42 -0.29 -11.08 4.34
C ASN A 42 -0.64 -10.95 5.83
N PRO A 43 -1.32 -9.88 6.27
CA PRO A 43 -1.69 -9.73 7.67
C PRO A 43 -2.58 -10.90 8.12
N VAL A 44 -2.24 -11.49 9.26
CA VAL A 44 -2.97 -12.61 9.85
C VAL A 44 -3.93 -12.08 10.92
N GLN A 45 -5.22 -12.36 10.78
CA GLN A 45 -6.20 -12.07 11.83
C GLN A 45 -6.30 -13.29 12.75
N HIS A 46 -5.95 -13.12 14.03
CA HIS A 46 -6.14 -14.14 15.05
C HIS A 46 -7.59 -14.02 15.58
N GLY A 47 -8.51 -14.71 14.92
CA GLY A 47 -9.92 -14.79 15.28
C GLY A 47 -10.43 -16.22 15.11
N LYS A 48 -11.39 -16.62 15.95
CA LYS A 48 -11.98 -17.97 15.97
C LYS A 48 -12.33 -18.45 14.57
N ALA A 49 -12.06 -19.72 14.31
CA ALA A 49 -12.27 -20.43 13.06
C ALA A 49 -13.67 -20.17 12.48
N ALA A 50 -13.77 -19.16 11.63
CA ALA A 50 -14.78 -19.05 10.59
C ALA A 50 -14.03 -19.18 9.28
N SER A 51 -14.15 -20.35 8.64
CA SER A 51 -13.69 -20.60 7.29
C SER A 51 -14.05 -19.44 6.36
N GLY A 52 -13.07 -18.86 5.67
CA GLY A 52 -13.34 -18.24 4.37
C GLY A 52 -12.67 -16.92 4.03
N SER A 53 -12.06 -16.18 4.95
CA SER A 53 -11.54 -14.83 4.63
C SER A 53 -10.02 -14.82 4.51
N LYS A 54 -9.51 -15.36 3.40
CA LYS A 54 -8.22 -14.88 2.86
C LYS A 54 -8.46 -13.44 2.43
N LEU A 55 -8.36 -12.49 3.36
CA LEU A 55 -8.49 -11.06 3.11
C LEU A 55 -7.35 -10.66 2.17
N ARG A 56 -7.62 -10.78 0.88
CA ARG A 56 -6.75 -10.33 -0.20
C ARG A 56 -6.80 -8.82 -0.13
N PHE A 57 -5.89 -8.21 0.62
CA PHE A 57 -5.64 -6.79 0.52
C PHE A 57 -5.10 -6.51 -0.89
N HIS A 58 -6.00 -6.18 -1.81
CA HIS A 58 -5.65 -5.55 -3.07
C HIS A 58 -5.27 -4.11 -2.72
N GLN A 59 -3.97 -3.88 -2.57
CA GLN A 59 -3.41 -2.58 -2.20
C GLN A 59 -3.40 -1.58 -3.38
N ASN A 60 -4.21 -1.86 -4.41
CA ASN A 60 -4.30 -1.04 -5.62
C ASN A 60 -5.44 -0.04 -5.45
N SER A 61 -5.14 1.04 -4.73
CA SER A 61 -5.56 2.41 -5.01
C SER A 61 -5.33 3.23 -3.75
N ALA A 62 -4.36 4.14 -3.82
CA ALA A 62 -4.26 5.25 -2.87
C ALA A 62 -5.39 6.28 -3.09
N THR A 63 -6.61 5.85 -3.42
CA THR A 63 -7.82 6.68 -3.33
C THR A 63 -8.41 6.48 -1.94
N PHE A 64 -7.77 7.11 -0.97
CA PHE A 64 -8.44 7.54 0.25
C PHE A 64 -9.45 8.62 -0.13
N ASP A 65 -10.55 8.22 -0.75
CA ASP A 65 -11.68 9.10 -1.00
C ASP A 65 -12.51 9.14 0.29
N ARG A 66 -12.19 10.13 1.13
CA ARG A 66 -12.86 10.38 2.41
C ARG A 66 -14.23 11.04 2.21
N THR A 67 -15.02 10.57 1.23
CA THR A 67 -16.33 11.17 0.85
C THR A 67 -17.53 10.24 1.01
N LYS A 68 -17.41 9.10 1.71
CA LYS A 68 -18.59 8.32 2.13
C LYS A 68 -18.79 8.30 3.65
N THR A 69 -19.14 9.46 4.19
CA THR A 69 -19.97 9.60 5.38
C THR A 69 -21.00 10.69 5.07
N GLN A 70 -22.25 10.28 4.88
CA GLN A 70 -23.37 11.10 5.36
C GLN A 70 -23.32 11.10 6.88
#